data_AF-A0A8I0FC02-F1
#
_entry.id   AF-A0A8I0FC02-F1
#
_cell.length_a   1.000
_cell.length_b   1.000
_cell.length_c   1.000
_cell.angle_alpha   90.00
_cell.angle_beta   90.00
_cell.angle_gamma   90.00
#
_symmetry.space_group_name_H-M   'P 1'
#
loop_
_entity.id
_entity.type
_entity.pdbx_description
1 polymer ?
#
loop_
_entity_poly.entity_id
_entity_poly.type
_entity_poly.pdbx_seq_one_letter_code
_entity_poly.pdbx_strand_id
1 'polypeptide(L)'
;MSKLSQTQKVAEFLKTYPNKKFNAREIAESIIQKYPEDYDQKRKNNRFESEADFLQQIVREISSGAKTNILKISPHIHLQDQPRPRQFWFDPHTIYEANHN
;
A
#
# COMPACT_ATOMS: atom_id res chain seq x y z
N MET A 1 -0.53 -21.29 -7.90
CA MET A 1 -1.03 -19.90 -7.74
C MET A 1 0.14 -19.05 -7.28
N SER A 2 0.59 -18.08 -8.07
CA SER A 2 1.66 -17.18 -7.66
C SER A 2 1.17 -16.24 -6.55
N LYS A 3 1.99 -16.10 -5.51
CA LYS A 3 1.73 -15.18 -4.40
C LYS A 3 1.74 -13.73 -4.88
N LEU A 4 0.76 -12.94 -4.48
CA LEU A 4 0.68 -11.52 -4.84
C LEU A 4 1.83 -10.73 -4.20
N SER A 5 2.46 -9.87 -4.99
CA SER A 5 3.38 -8.86 -4.49
C SER A 5 2.66 -7.88 -3.54
N GLN A 6 3.43 -7.22 -2.66
CA GLN A 6 2.89 -6.18 -1.79
C GLN A 6 2.16 -5.08 -2.57
N THR A 7 2.72 -4.64 -3.68
CA THR A 7 2.09 -3.63 -4.56
C THR A 7 0.74 -4.11 -5.10
N GLN A 8 0.63 -5.38 -5.49
CA GLN A 8 -0.64 -5.96 -5.94
C GLN A 8 -1.66 -6.05 -4.80
N LYS A 9 -1.24 -6.46 -3.60
CA LYS A 9 -2.11 -6.49 -2.41
C LYS A 9 -2.66 -5.12 -2.05
N VAL A 10 -1.83 -4.07 -2.14
CA VAL A 10 -2.27 -2.68 -1.95
C VAL A 10 -3.33 -2.31 -2.97
N ALA A 11 -3.09 -2.59 -4.25
CA ALA A 11 -4.04 -2.29 -5.32
C ALA A 11 -5.37 -3.04 -5.16
N GLU A 12 -5.33 -4.33 -4.81
CA GLU A 12 -6.53 -5.12 -4.53
C GLU A 12 -7.31 -4.58 -3.33
N PHE A 13 -6.61 -4.24 -2.24
CA PHE A 13 -7.23 -3.64 -1.07
C PHE A 13 -7.96 -2.35 -1.43
N LEU A 14 -7.32 -1.42 -2.14
CA LEU A 14 -7.98 -0.17 -2.55
C LEU A 14 -9.19 -0.42 -3.45
N LYS A 15 -9.12 -1.39 -4.37
CA LYS A 15 -10.25 -1.78 -5.24
C LYS A 15 -11.45 -2.32 -4.45
N THR A 16 -11.24 -2.98 -3.31
CA THR A 16 -12.34 -3.44 -2.46
C THR A 16 -13.08 -2.31 -1.74
N TYR A 17 -12.50 -1.11 -1.69
CA TYR A 17 -13.08 0.07 -1.04
C TYR A 17 -13.04 1.29 -1.97
N PRO A 18 -13.82 1.28 -3.07
CA PRO A 18 -13.83 2.39 -4.02
C PRO A 18 -14.23 3.70 -3.34
N ASN A 19 -13.58 4.79 -3.75
CA ASN A 19 -13.76 6.16 -3.25
C ASN A 19 -13.40 6.39 -1.77
N LYS A 20 -12.92 5.36 -1.06
CA LYS A 20 -12.45 5.49 0.32
C LYS A 20 -10.94 5.75 0.33
N LYS A 21 -10.55 6.76 1.10
CA LYS A 21 -9.15 7.15 1.28
C LYS A 21 -8.55 6.39 2.46
N PHE A 22 -7.31 5.98 2.30
CA PHE A 22 -6.50 5.34 3.32
C PHE A 22 -5.09 5.90 3.30
N ASN A 23 -4.46 5.93 4.46
CA ASN A 23 -3.03 6.17 4.57
C ASN A 23 -2.23 4.86 4.49
N ALA A 24 -0.91 4.96 4.32
CA ALA A 24 -0.04 3.79 4.19
C ALA A 24 -0.07 2.84 5.40
N ARG A 25 -0.36 3.34 6.60
CA ARG A 25 -0.49 2.54 7.82
C ARG A 25 -1.75 1.69 7.80
N GLU A 26 -2.90 2.29 7.52
CA GLU A 26 -4.18 1.56 7.42
C GLU A 26 -4.12 0.46 6.36
N ILE A 27 -3.46 0.76 5.22
CA ILE A 27 -3.23 -0.23 4.18
C ILE A 27 -2.31 -1.35 4.67
N ALA A 28 -1.20 -1.01 5.33
CA ALA A 28 -0.25 -2.00 5.85
C ALA A 28 -0.91 -2.96 6.85
N GLU A 29 -1.66 -2.42 7.82
CA GLU A 29 -2.41 -3.21 8.80
C GLU A 29 -3.39 -4.15 8.09
N SER A 30 -4.14 -3.64 7.12
CA SER A 30 -5.14 -4.41 6.38
C SER A 30 -4.53 -5.55 5.55
N ILE A 31 -3.43 -5.31 4.84
CA ILE A 31 -2.79 -6.35 4.01
C ILE A 31 -2.03 -7.38 4.86
N ILE A 32 -1.46 -6.98 6.00
CA ILE A 32 -0.84 -7.92 6.96
C ILE A 32 -1.91 -8.83 7.55
N GLN A 33 -3.05 -8.27 7.95
CA GLN A 33 -4.17 -9.04 8.49
C GLN A 33 -4.79 -9.99 7.46
N LYS A 34 -4.88 -9.56 6.19
CA LYS A 34 -5.49 -10.35 5.12
C LYS A 34 -4.59 -11.47 4.58
N TYR A 35 -3.27 -11.26 4.59
CA TYR A 35 -2.29 -12.21 4.06
C TYR A 35 -1.18 -12.51 5.09
N PRO A 36 -1.49 -12.97 6.32
CA PRO A 36 -0.51 -13.08 7.40
C PRO A 36 0.66 -14.03 7.06
N GLU A 37 0.36 -15.16 6.42
CA GLU A 37 1.34 -16.13 5.93
C GLU A 37 2.36 -15.50 5.00
N ASP A 38 1.97 -14.41 4.33
CA ASP A 38 2.82 -13.76 3.38
C ASP A 38 3.92 -12.91 4.00
N TYR A 39 3.73 -12.54 5.25
CA TYR A 39 4.61 -11.69 6.03
C TYR A 39 5.39 -12.46 7.10
N ASP A 40 5.04 -13.70 7.41
CA ASP A 40 5.65 -14.50 8.49
C ASP A 40 7.18 -14.55 8.44
N GLN A 41 7.77 -14.85 7.28
CA GLN A 41 9.23 -14.91 7.14
C GLN A 41 9.86 -13.52 7.34
N LYS A 42 9.21 -12.48 6.83
CA LYS A 42 9.70 -11.11 6.97
C LYS A 42 9.61 -10.65 8.41
N ARG A 43 8.49 -10.92 9.08
CA ARG A 43 8.25 -10.58 10.49
C ARG A 43 9.29 -11.21 11.43
N LYS A 44 9.81 -12.39 11.11
CA LYS A 44 10.87 -13.07 11.87
C LYS A 44 12.28 -12.49 11.69
N ASN A 45 12.45 -11.46 10.87
CA ASN A 45 13.76 -10.84 10.68
C ASN A 45 14.23 -10.18 11.98
N ASN A 46 15.44 -10.52 12.43
CA ASN A 46 16.04 -10.06 13.68
C ASN A 46 16.28 -8.54 13.76
N ARG A 47 16.16 -7.81 12.63
CA ARG A 47 16.23 -6.35 12.61
C ARG A 47 15.00 -5.66 13.22
N PHE A 48 13.90 -6.40 13.41
CA PHE A 48 12.68 -5.87 14.01
C PHE A 48 12.68 -6.18 15.50
N GLU A 49 12.70 -5.14 16.33
CA GLU A 49 12.65 -5.27 17.79
C GLU A 49 11.20 -5.50 18.27
N SER A 50 10.23 -5.04 17.49
CA SER A 50 8.80 -5.14 17.79
C SER A 50 7.93 -5.31 16.55
N GLU A 51 6.67 -5.72 16.75
CA GLU A 51 5.65 -5.72 15.68
C GLU A 51 5.42 -4.30 15.12
N ALA A 52 5.63 -3.26 15.94
CA ALA A 52 5.54 -1.88 15.50
C ALA A 52 6.65 -1.54 14.48
N ASP A 53 7.88 -2.03 14.67
CA ASP A 53 8.99 -1.83 13.73
C ASP A 53 8.76 -2.55 12.41
N PHE A 54 8.24 -3.78 12.49
CA PHE A 54 7.82 -4.53 11.32
C PHE A 54 6.74 -3.78 10.54
N LEU A 55 5.68 -3.30 11.21
CA LEU A 55 4.62 -2.53 10.59
C LEU A 55 5.18 -1.25 9.96
N GLN A 56 6.02 -0.49 10.67
CA GLN A 56 6.65 0.72 10.16
C GLN A 56 7.48 0.46 8.90
N GLN A 57 8.16 -0.69 8.83
CA GLN A 57 8.88 -1.07 7.62
C GLN A 57 7.94 -1.28 6.43
N ILE A 58 6.78 -1.94 6.62
CA ILE A 58 5.79 -2.09 5.55
C ILE A 58 5.20 -0.73 5.13
N VAL A 59 4.91 0.15 6.09
CA VAL A 59 4.46 1.53 5.83
C VAL A 59 5.47 2.29 4.98
N ARG A 60 6.76 2.19 5.29
CA ARG A 60 7.85 2.82 4.53
C ARG A 60 7.91 2.30 3.09
N GLU A 61 7.78 1.00 2.90
CA GLU A 61 7.81 0.37 1.57
C GLU A 61 6.61 0.75 0.71
N ILE A 62 5.40 0.80 1.28
CA ILE A 62 4.21 1.31 0.58
C ILE A 62 4.42 2.78 0.21
N SER A 63 4.90 3.58 1.16
CA SER A 63 5.13 5.01 0.99
C SER A 63 6.19 5.32 -0.07
N SER A 64 7.29 4.58 -0.11
CA SER A 64 8.37 4.77 -1.10
C SER A 64 7.99 4.21 -2.47
N GLY A 65 7.21 3.13 -2.51
CA GLY A 65 6.71 2.50 -3.73
C GLY A 65 5.49 3.19 -4.36
N ALA A 66 4.94 4.24 -3.74
CA ALA A 66 3.70 4.89 -4.16
C ALA A 66 3.71 5.30 -5.64
N LYS A 67 4.67 6.13 -6.05
CA LYS A 67 4.76 6.66 -7.42
C LYS A 67 5.45 5.70 -8.39
N THR A 68 6.36 4.86 -7.90
CA THR A 68 7.20 4.00 -8.75
C THR A 68 6.55 2.66 -9.07
N ASN A 69 5.73 2.12 -8.15
CA ASN A 69 5.18 0.77 -8.24
C ASN A 69 3.64 0.77 -8.15
N ILE A 70 3.05 1.43 -7.16
CA ILE A 70 1.60 1.32 -6.86
C ILE A 70 0.75 1.94 -7.97
N LEU A 71 1.04 3.19 -8.33
CA LEU A 71 0.30 3.90 -9.40
C LEU A 71 0.43 3.23 -10.77
N LYS A 72 1.43 2.37 -10.98
CA LYS A 72 1.58 1.61 -12.23
C LYS A 72 0.70 0.36 -12.31
N ILE A 73 0.15 -0.12 -11.18
CA ILE A 73 -0.72 -1.30 -11.18
C ILE A 73 -2.09 -0.99 -11.78
N SER A 74 -2.59 0.23 -11.61
CA SER A 74 -3.86 0.64 -12.18
C SER A 74 -3.93 2.16 -12.31
N PRO A 75 -4.37 2.69 -13.47
CA PRO A 75 -4.55 4.14 -13.65
C PRO A 75 -5.66 4.69 -12.74
N HIS A 76 -6.52 3.85 -12.16
CA HIS A 76 -7.61 4.26 -11.28
C HIS A 76 -7.19 4.37 -9.80
N ILE A 77 -5.92 4.08 -9.49
CA ILE A 77 -5.39 4.33 -8.15
C ILE A 77 -4.88 5.76 -8.12
N HIS A 78 -5.32 6.50 -7.13
CA HIS A 78 -4.94 7.88 -6.92
C HIS A 78 -4.06 8.04 -5.69
N LEU A 79 -3.26 9.10 -5.71
CA LEU A 79 -2.35 9.47 -4.64
C LEU A 79 -2.47 10.97 -4.35
N GLN A 80 -2.73 11.31 -3.10
CA GLN A 80 -2.51 12.64 -2.57
C GLN A 80 -1.19 12.65 -1.80
N ASP A 81 -0.17 13.33 -2.31
CA ASP A 81 1.18 13.34 -1.72
C ASP A 81 1.31 14.31 -0.54
N GLN A 82 0.51 15.39 -0.54
CA GLN A 82 0.47 16.42 0.49
C GLN A 82 -0.99 16.88 0.75
N PRO A 83 -1.33 17.30 1.99
CA PRO A 83 -0.51 17.22 3.20
C PRO A 83 -0.25 15.76 3.63
N ARG A 84 0.79 15.54 4.43
CA ARG A 84 1.08 14.23 5.04
C ARG A 84 0.05 13.90 6.13
N PRO A 85 -0.30 12.62 6.35
CA PRO A 85 0.19 11.43 5.63
C PRO A 85 -0.43 11.28 4.22
N ARG A 86 0.32 10.66 3.30
CA ARG A 86 -0.16 10.33 1.93
C ARG A 86 -1.50 9.62 2.01
N GLN A 87 -2.44 10.02 1.16
CA GLN A 87 -3.71 9.33 1.00
C GLN A 87 -3.72 8.58 -0.33
N PHE A 88 -4.24 7.37 -0.29
CA PHE A 88 -4.44 6.50 -1.44
C PHE A 88 -5.91 6.14 -1.54
N TRP A 89 -6.45 6.09 -2.75
CA TRP A 89 -7.79 5.56 -2.99
C TRP A 89 -7.88 4.98 -4.39
N PHE A 90 -8.87 4.12 -4.60
CA PHE A 90 -9.26 3.68 -5.92
C PHE A 90 -10.52 4.43 -6.34
N ASP A 91 -10.52 5.02 -7.53
CA ASP A 91 -11.70 5.65 -8.12
C ASP A 91 -11.97 5.03 -9.49
N PRO A 92 -13.06 4.27 -9.66
CA PRO A 92 -13.37 3.62 -10.94
C PRO A 92 -13.74 4.60 -12.06
N HIS A 93 -14.07 5.85 -11.74
CA HIS A 93 -14.56 6.83 -12.72
C HIS A 93 -13.50 7.84 -13.15
N THR A 94 -12.38 7.92 -12.43
CA THR A 94 -11.29 8.84 -12.75
C THR A 94 -9.97 8.10 -12.90
N ILE A 95 -9.11 8.60 -13.79
CA ILE A 95 -7.74 8.13 -13.93
C ILE A 95 -6.80 9.11 -13.25
N TYR A 96 -5.76 8.60 -12.61
CA TYR A 96 -4.70 9.38 -12.01
C TYR A 96 -3.79 9.92 -13.12
N GLU A 97 -3.89 11.21 -13.36
CA GLU A 97 -2.92 11.93 -14.19
C GLU A 97 -1.75 12.35 -13.31
N ALA A 98 -0.58 11.77 -13.58
CA ALA A 98 0.64 12.23 -12.96
C ALA A 98 0.90 13.65 -13.48
N ASN A 99 0.55 14.67 -12.69
CA ASN A 99 0.96 16.05 -12.96
C ASN A 99 2.49 16.08 -13.06
N HIS A 100 2.99 16.11 -14.29
CA HIS A 100 4.39 16.39 -14.60
C HIS A 100 4.53 17.91 -14.45
N ASN A 101 4.93 18.35 -13.26
CA ASN A 101 5.37 19.72 -13.03
C ASN A 101 6.86 19.72 -12.77
#